data_AF-A0A522YUZ5-F1
#
_entry.id   AF-A0A522YUZ5-F1
#
_cell.length_a   1.000
_cell.length_b   1.000
_cell.length_c   1.000
_cell.angle_alpha   90.00
_cell.angle_beta   90.00
_cell.angle_gamma   90.00
#
_symmetry.space_group_name_H-M   'P 1'
#
loop_
_entity.id
_entity.type
_entity.pdbx_description
1 polymer ?
#
loop_
_entity_poly.entity_id
_entity_poly.type
_entity_poly.pdbx_seq_one_letter_code
_entity_poly.pdbx_strand_id
1 'polypeptide(L)'
;DGSPQITPVWIDYDGQFFLVNTAEGRTKQKNFERDPRVALSVVDQTNPYNTVSIRGRVVEQTANGADEHADKLAKKYLGVDKYPFKAPGEKRIILKIRPEKIFHMSS
;
A
#
# COMPACT_ATOMS: atom_id res chain seq x y z
N ASP A 1 7.26 6.36 18.52
CA ASP A 1 7.22 5.58 19.78
C ASP A 1 7.59 4.10 19.58
N GLY A 2 7.65 3.60 18.33
CA GLY A 2 7.99 2.20 18.07
C GLY A 2 6.78 1.26 18.14
N SER A 3 5.59 1.79 18.42
CA SER A 3 4.35 1.03 18.33
C SER A 3 4.04 0.67 16.87
N PRO A 4 3.36 -0.47 16.62
CA PRO A 4 2.89 -0.79 15.28
C PRO A 4 1.82 0.21 14.85
N GLN A 5 1.95 0.72 13.63
CA GLN A 5 0.91 1.52 12.99
C GLN A 5 0.22 0.66 11.93
N ILE A 6 -1.09 0.47 12.07
CA ILE A 6 -1.91 -0.30 11.13
C ILE A 6 -2.95 0.62 10.48
N THR A 7 -3.13 0.47 9.18
CA THR A 7 -4.18 1.15 8.41
C THR A 7 -4.60 0.26 7.25
N PRO A 8 -5.92 0.06 7.01
CA PRO A 8 -6.40 -0.49 5.76
C PRO A 8 -5.93 0.37 4.57
N VAL A 9 -5.53 -0.27 3.48
CA VAL A 9 -5.07 0.41 2.26
C VAL A 9 -5.58 -0.34 1.03
N TRP A 10 -5.74 0.39 -0.06
CA TRP A 10 -5.77 -0.21 -1.39
C TRP A 10 -4.36 -0.57 -1.82
N ILE A 11 -4.25 -1.66 -2.58
CA ILE A 11 -2.98 -2.24 -2.98
C ILE A 11 -3.00 -2.59 -4.46
N ASP A 12 -1.83 -2.43 -5.09
CA ASP A 12 -1.54 -2.95 -6.40
C ASP A 12 -0.32 -3.89 -6.37
N TYR A 13 -0.18 -4.73 -7.39
CA TYR A 13 0.97 -5.59 -7.56
C TYR A 13 1.43 -5.54 -9.02
N ASP A 14 2.68 -5.15 -9.25
CA ASP A 14 3.23 -4.98 -10.60
C ASP A 14 3.93 -6.23 -11.15
N GLY A 15 3.89 -7.35 -10.41
CA GLY A 15 4.62 -8.58 -10.73
C GLY A 15 5.90 -8.76 -9.91
N GLN A 16 6.40 -7.70 -9.27
CA GLN A 16 7.62 -7.73 -8.46
C GLN A 16 7.46 -7.04 -7.10
N PHE A 17 6.75 -5.91 -7.07
CA PHE A 17 6.53 -5.09 -5.90
C PHE A 17 5.05 -4.93 -5.60
N PHE A 18 4.74 -4.91 -4.31
CA PHE A 18 3.46 -4.41 -3.83
C PHE A 18 3.51 -2.88 -3.78
N LEU A 19 2.49 -2.22 -4.33
CA LEU A 19 2.42 -0.77 -4.42
C LEU A 19 1.31 -0.26 -3.52
N VAL A 20 1.65 0.69 -2.65
CA VAL A 20 0.68 1.39 -1.81
C VAL A 20 0.79 2.89 -2.08
N ASN A 21 -0.32 3.51 -2.44
CA ASN A 21 -0.36 4.95 -2.66
C ASN A 21 -0.71 5.68 -1.37
N THR A 22 0.06 6.71 -1.03
CA THR A 22 -0.18 7.56 0.13
C THR A 22 0.21 8.99 -0.20
N ALA A 23 0.37 9.84 0.81
CA ALA A 23 0.79 11.21 0.66
C ALA A 23 2.01 11.51 1.54
N GLU A 24 2.85 12.43 1.07
CA GLU A 24 3.97 12.97 1.81
C GLU A 24 3.50 13.57 3.14
N GLY A 25 4.27 13.36 4.20
CA GLY A 25 3.96 13.90 5.53
C GLY A 25 3.01 13.06 6.39
N ARG A 26 2.33 12.05 5.83
CA ARG A 26 1.49 11.11 6.58
C ARG A 26 2.32 10.24 7.53
N THR A 27 1.74 9.82 8.66
CA THR A 27 2.43 8.99 9.66
C THR A 27 3.08 7.74 9.08
N LYS A 28 2.39 7.03 8.17
CA LYS A 28 2.94 5.83 7.52
C LYS A 28 4.19 6.12 6.69
N GLN A 29 4.17 7.23 5.94
CA GLN A 29 5.28 7.66 5.10
C GLN A 29 6.53 7.94 5.95
N LYS A 30 6.37 8.74 7.01
CA LYS A 30 7.43 9.03 8.00
C LYS A 30 7.92 7.80 8.74
N ASN A 31 7.02 6.86 9.05
CA ASN A 31 7.42 5.60 9.69
C ASN A 31 8.37 4.79 8.81
N PHE A 32 8.14 4.75 7.50
CA PHE A 32 8.99 4.01 6.56
C PHE A 32 10.31 4.71 6.23
N GLU A 33 10.43 6.02 6.45
CA GLU A 33 11.72 6.70 6.45
C GLU A 33 12.60 6.24 7.61
N ARG A 34 12.00 5.94 8.78
CA ARG A 34 12.72 5.47 9.97
C ARG A 34 13.00 3.97 9.96
N ASP A 35 12.02 3.17 9.57
CA ASP A 35 12.11 1.71 9.54
C ASP A 35 11.35 1.19 8.32
N PRO A 36 12.04 0.67 7.29
CA PRO A 36 11.41 0.26 6.05
C PRO A 36 10.65 -1.06 6.18
N ARG A 37 10.74 -1.78 7.31
CA ARG A 37 10.07 -3.07 7.48
C ARG A 37 8.56 -2.88 7.53
N VAL A 38 7.85 -3.71 6.78
CA VAL A 38 6.39 -3.68 6.69
C VAL A 38 5.82 -5.09 6.69
N ALA A 39 4.60 -5.21 7.21
CA ALA A 39 3.77 -6.40 7.04
C ALA A 39 2.49 -6.02 6.30
N LEU A 40 2.08 -6.86 5.35
CA LEU A 40 0.81 -6.75 4.64
C LEU A 40 -0.03 -7.98 4.96
N SER A 41 -1.31 -7.77 5.22
CA SER A 41 -2.31 -8.83 5.38
C SER A 41 -3.37 -8.63 4.31
N VAL A 42 -3.57 -9.66 3.50
CA VAL A 42 -4.58 -9.71 2.44
C VAL A 42 -5.52 -10.86 2.76
N VAL A 43 -6.81 -10.56 2.79
CA VAL A 43 -7.87 -11.52 3.10
C VAL A 43 -8.82 -11.55 1.91
N ASP A 44 -9.18 -12.76 1.47
CA ASP A 44 -10.18 -12.97 0.44
C ASP A 44 -11.55 -12.46 0.94
N GLN A 45 -12.26 -11.72 0.09
CA GLN A 45 -13.54 -11.10 0.46
C GLN A 45 -14.67 -12.13 0.63
N THR A 46 -14.52 -13.33 0.06
CA THR A 46 -15.53 -14.39 0.04
C THR A 46 -15.19 -15.55 0.97
N ASN A 47 -13.90 -15.79 1.23
CA ASN A 47 -13.44 -16.82 2.16
C ASN A 47 -12.38 -16.28 3.13
N PRO A 48 -12.74 -15.90 4.38
CA PRO A 48 -11.79 -15.32 5.32
C PRO A 48 -10.68 -16.28 5.79
N TYR A 49 -10.76 -17.58 5.47
CA TYR A 49 -9.68 -18.54 5.72
C TYR A 49 -8.64 -18.57 4.60
N ASN A 50 -8.93 -17.97 3.44
CA ASN A 50 -7.98 -17.75 2.37
C ASN A 50 -7.27 -16.41 2.59
N THR A 51 -6.07 -16.47 3.16
CA THR A 51 -5.31 -15.28 3.57
C THR A 51 -3.86 -15.37 3.16
N VAL A 52 -3.29 -14.21 2.81
CA VAL A 52 -1.86 -14.06 2.51
C VAL A 52 -1.28 -13.02 3.46
N SER A 53 -0.29 -13.45 4.22
CA SER A 53 0.53 -12.58 5.07
C SER A 53 1.91 -12.39 4.45
N ILE A 54 2.31 -11.14 4.24
CA ILE A 54 3.59 -10.79 3.62
C ILE A 54 4.41 -10.00 4.62
N ARG A 55 5.67 -10.38 4.81
CA ARG A 55 6.71 -9.51 5.39
C ARG A 55 7.56 -8.99 4.27
N GLY A 56 7.86 -7.70 4.28
CA GLY A 56 8.65 -7.06 3.26
C GLY A 56 9.31 -5.77 3.73
N ARG A 57 9.87 -5.04 2.76
CA ARG A 57 10.46 -3.72 2.99
C ARG A 57 10.04 -2.72 1.95
N VAL A 58 9.80 -1.49 2.37
CA VAL A 58 9.73 -0.34 1.47
C VAL A 58 11.14 -0.10 0.91
N VAL A 59 11.30 -0.27 -0.39
CA VAL A 59 12.60 -0.10 -1.09
C VAL A 59 12.67 1.21 -1.86
N GLU A 60 11.54 1.85 -2.12
CA GLU A 60 11.46 3.13 -2.82
C GLU A 60 10.20 3.89 -2.37
N GLN A 61 10.32 5.21 -2.23
CA GLN A 61 9.19 6.14 -2.10
C GLN A 61 9.30 7.15 -3.25
N THR A 62 8.29 7.22 -4.11
CA THR A 62 8.38 8.06 -5.32
C THR A 62 7.09 8.82 -5.58
N ALA A 63 7.22 10.08 -5.99
CA ALA A 63 6.09 10.88 -6.46
C ALA A 63 5.80 10.66 -7.95
N ASN A 64 6.75 10.06 -8.69
CA ASN A 64 6.61 9.84 -10.11
C ASN A 64 5.48 8.83 -10.38
N GLY A 65 4.49 9.22 -11.17
CA GLY A 65 3.33 8.39 -11.48
C GLY A 65 2.34 8.21 -10.32
N ALA A 66 2.51 8.94 -9.21
CA ALA A 66 1.73 8.68 -7.99
C ALA A 66 0.28 9.14 -8.11
N ASP A 67 -0.02 10.19 -8.87
CA ASP A 67 -1.39 10.64 -9.11
C ASP A 67 -2.11 9.70 -10.08
N GLU A 68 -1.44 9.26 -11.15
CA GLU A 68 -1.96 8.28 -12.10
C GLU A 68 -2.22 6.93 -11.44
N HIS A 69 -1.33 6.51 -10.53
CA HIS A 69 -1.54 5.31 -9.74
C HIS A 69 -2.71 5.46 -8.75
N ALA A 70 -2.93 6.65 -8.18
CA ALA A 70 -4.10 6.90 -7.34
C ALA A 70 -5.40 6.78 -8.15
N ASP A 71 -5.42 7.32 -9.37
CA ASP A 71 -6.54 7.18 -10.32
C ASP A 71 -6.77 5.70 -10.70
N LYS A 72 -5.71 4.94 -10.97
CA LYS A 72 -5.79 3.48 -11.22
C LYS A 72 -6.44 2.74 -10.05
N LEU A 73 -6.03 3.05 -8.82
CA LEU A 73 -6.63 2.45 -7.62
C LEU A 73 -8.08 2.89 -7.44
N ALA A 74 -8.41 4.16 -7.68
CA ALA A 74 -9.79 4.65 -7.63
C ALA A 74 -10.68 3.88 -8.64
N LYS A 75 -10.16 3.63 -9.85
CA LYS A 75 -10.88 2.83 -10.85
C LYS A 75 -11.11 1.40 -10.37
N LYS A 76 -10.06 0.77 -9.83
CA LYS A 76 -10.11 -0.62 -9.34
C LYS A 76 -11.05 -0.81 -8.17
N TYR A 77 -11.06 0.11 -7.20
CA TYR A 77 -11.76 -0.07 -5.92
C TYR A 77 -13.08 0.69 -5.80
N LEU A 78 -13.29 1.75 -6.58
CA LEU A 78 -14.50 2.57 -6.57
C LEU A 78 -15.22 2.63 -7.92
N GLY A 79 -14.60 2.19 -9.02
CA GLY A 79 -15.16 2.28 -10.36
C GLY A 79 -15.05 3.65 -11.03
N VAL A 80 -14.47 4.65 -10.36
CA VAL A 80 -14.32 6.04 -10.86
C VAL A 80 -12.95 6.30 -11.48
N ASP A 81 -12.86 7.17 -12.48
CA ASP A 81 -11.61 7.40 -13.22
C ASP A 81 -10.61 8.30 -12.51
N LYS A 82 -11.07 9.11 -11.54
CA LYS A 82 -10.23 10.06 -10.79
C LYS A 82 -10.32 9.82 -9.30
N TYR A 83 -9.18 9.87 -8.62
CA TYR A 83 -9.14 9.73 -7.17
C TYR A 83 -9.87 10.91 -6.49
N PRO A 84 -10.98 10.66 -5.78
CA PRO A 84 -11.86 11.74 -5.33
C PRO A 84 -11.44 12.36 -3.98
N PHE A 85 -10.47 11.77 -3.27
CA PHE A 85 -10.15 12.14 -1.89
C PHE A 85 -8.82 12.89 -1.74
N LYS A 86 -8.28 13.45 -2.83
CA LYS A 86 -7.05 14.25 -2.77
C LYS A 86 -7.34 15.61 -2.13
N ALA A 87 -6.64 15.92 -1.04
CA ALA A 87 -6.73 17.25 -0.43
C ALA A 87 -5.92 18.30 -1.23
N PRO A 88 -6.32 19.59 -1.21
CA PRO A 88 -5.53 20.65 -1.80
C PRO A 88 -4.09 20.68 -1.27
N GLY A 89 -3.11 20.76 -2.17
CA GLY A 89 -1.68 20.73 -1.82
C GLY A 89 -1.14 19.37 -1.40
N GLU A 90 -1.96 18.30 -1.38
CA GLU A 90 -1.49 16.95 -1.06
C GLU A 90 -0.60 16.41 -2.19
N LYS A 91 0.64 16.05 -1.87
CA LYS A 91 1.57 15.40 -2.79
C LYS A 91 1.51 13.89 -2.60
N ARG A 92 1.00 13.19 -3.62
CA ARG A 92 0.89 11.72 -3.62
C ARG A 92 2.26 11.09 -3.83
N ILE A 93 2.44 9.94 -3.20
CA ILE A 93 3.62 9.08 -3.37
C ILE A 93 3.21 7.61 -3.44
N ILE A 94 4.06 6.81 -4.07
CA ILE A 94 3.96 5.36 -4.09
C ILE A 94 5.04 4.81 -3.16
N LEU A 95 4.64 3.91 -2.26
CA LEU A 95 5.53 3.05 -1.50
C LEU A 95 5.69 1.74 -2.28
N LYS A 96 6.90 1.46 -2.77
CA LYS A 96 7.23 0.17 -3.40
C LYS A 96 7.74 -0.80 -2.35
N ILE A 97 7.01 -1.88 -2.16
CA ILE A 97 7.27 -2.88 -1.13
C ILE A 97 7.78 -4.14 -1.81
N ARG A 98 9.03 -4.50 -1.51
CA ARG A 98 9.61 -5.78 -1.92
C ARG A 98 9.19 -6.87 -0.92
N PRO A 99 8.54 -7.95 -1.34
CA PRO A 99 8.26 -9.08 -0.46
C PRO A 99 9.57 -9.80 -0.08
N GLU A 100 9.68 -10.19 1.19
CA GLU A 100 10.81 -10.97 1.71
C GLU A 100 10.36 -12.35 2.19
N LYS A 101 9.15 -12.43 2.77
CA LYS A 101 8.56 -13.69 3.21
C LYS A 101 7.06 -13.67 2.98
N ILE A 102 6.54 -14.72 2.36
CA ILE A 102 5.11 -14.86 2.05
C ILE A 102 4.60 -16.11 2.76
N PHE A 103 3.50 -15.95 3.47
CA PHE A 103 2.77 -17.03 4.12
C PHE A 103 1.36 -17.04 3.56
N HIS A 104 0.97 -18.15 2.94
CA HIS A 104 -0.38 -18.37 2.46
C HIS A 104 -1.05 -19.40 3.36
N MET A 105 -2.27 -19.10 3.78
CA MET A 105 -3.14 -20.01 4.51
C MET A 105 -4.43 -20.13 3.73
N SER A 106 -4.84 -21.38 3.50
CA SER A 106 -6.13 -21.73 2.91
C SER A 106 -6.69 -22.95 3.63
N SER A 107 -8.00 -22.99 3.83
CA SER A 107 -8.74 -24.15 4.31
C SER A 107 -9.88 -24.49 3.37
#